data_AF-M0DYC2-F1
#
_entry.id   AF-M0DYC2-F1
#
_cell.length_a   1.000
_cell.length_b   1.000
_cell.length_c   1.000
_cell.angle_alpha   90.00
_cell.angle_beta   90.00
_cell.angle_gamma   90.00
#
_symmetry.space_group_name_H-M   'P 1'
#
loop_
_entity.id
_entity.type
_entity.pdbx_description
1 polymer ?
#
loop_
_entity_poly.entity_id
_entity_poly.type
_entity_poly.pdbx_seq_one_letter_code
_entity_poly.pdbx_strand_id
1 'polypeptide(L)'
;MTERSERADGGGTETALGRGRDEAGRSVDPAVAATAREELRTTFSYQVERLREIDTKAIEILKANLVLIGIVVTGGSIVVQTEFELGGFLNLFTLAGGALLLVSTGLAAVTYTASDLRGGLSIADVDAVVAAERRVAEPSDDGAEPPVGFDERLLRSYAEWIDYNARVIAVNDLLATVTVLLVFVSFVYVVAGVAVGAAGLTAVESLLSFAVLTAFAGGFTWMSAHMDHLGPETTHPDAAFEGVQITKGSDRAKAGASLVEMLGRDPDARRRREREAAASEDRRDE
;
A
#
# COMPACT_ATOMS: atom_id res chain seq x y z
N MET A 1 -18.26 -55.61 -78.50
CA MET A 1 -19.70 -55.59 -78.22
C MET A 1 -19.82 -55.32 -76.72
N THR A 2 -19.83 -54.03 -76.35
CA THR A 2 -20.99 -53.32 -75.75
C THR A 2 -21.31 -53.89 -74.37
N GLU A 3 -21.35 -53.18 -73.24
CA GLU A 3 -21.43 -51.76 -72.90
C GLU A 3 -21.44 -51.74 -71.35
N ARG A 4 -20.89 -50.70 -70.70
CA ARG A 4 -21.52 -49.91 -69.60
C ARG A 4 -20.45 -49.26 -68.72
N SER A 5 -20.22 -47.99 -69.05
CA SER A 5 -19.67 -46.94 -68.19
C SER A 5 -20.80 -46.26 -67.41
N GLU A 6 -20.43 -45.41 -66.45
CA GLU A 6 -21.23 -44.48 -65.60
C GLU A 6 -21.82 -45.07 -64.31
N ARG A 7 -21.74 -44.45 -63.12
CA ARG A 7 -21.40 -43.08 -62.64
C ARG A 7 -21.15 -43.20 -61.12
N ALA A 8 -20.10 -42.59 -60.57
CA ALA A 8 -20.10 -41.30 -59.85
C ALA A 8 -20.80 -41.27 -58.47
N ASP A 9 -20.04 -40.77 -57.48
CA ASP A 9 -20.43 -39.85 -56.41
C ASP A 9 -20.33 -40.33 -54.94
N GLY A 10 -19.87 -39.42 -54.07
CA GLY A 10 -19.64 -39.55 -52.62
C GLY A 10 -18.14 -39.65 -52.27
N GLY A 11 -17.40 -38.60 -51.92
CA GLY A 11 -17.77 -37.45 -51.11
C GLY A 11 -17.62 -37.82 -49.63
N GLY A 12 -16.53 -37.42 -48.97
CA GLY A 12 -16.38 -37.69 -47.53
C GLY A 12 -14.96 -37.57 -46.99
N THR A 13 -14.45 -36.34 -46.93
CA THR A 13 -13.26 -35.95 -46.17
C THR A 13 -13.53 -36.09 -44.67
N GLU A 14 -13.40 -37.28 -44.10
CA GLU A 14 -13.38 -37.47 -42.63
C GLU A 14 -11.94 -37.65 -42.14
N THR A 15 -11.21 -36.54 -42.08
CA THR A 15 -9.91 -36.52 -41.39
C THR A 15 -9.64 -35.14 -40.78
N ALA A 16 -10.60 -34.57 -40.04
CA ALA A 16 -10.36 -33.30 -39.32
C ALA A 16 -11.39 -32.96 -38.23
N LEU A 17 -11.96 -33.91 -37.49
CA LEU A 17 -12.85 -33.56 -36.35
C LEU A 17 -12.65 -34.53 -35.18
N GLY A 18 -11.50 -34.41 -34.51
CA GLY A 18 -11.19 -35.16 -33.31
C GLY A 18 -10.10 -34.53 -32.44
N ARG A 19 -9.88 -33.22 -32.57
CA ARG A 19 -8.86 -32.49 -31.78
C ARG A 19 -9.38 -31.12 -31.33
N GLY A 20 -10.61 -31.08 -30.81
CA GLY A 20 -11.27 -29.85 -30.38
C GLY A 20 -12.23 -30.04 -29.21
N ARG A 21 -11.94 -30.99 -28.31
CA ARG A 21 -12.78 -31.25 -27.12
C ARG A 21 -12.00 -31.46 -25.82
N ASP A 22 -10.76 -30.97 -25.74
CA ASP A 22 -9.96 -31.02 -24.52
C ASP A 22 -9.54 -29.62 -24.00
N GLU A 23 -9.94 -28.53 -24.67
CA GLU A 23 -9.54 -27.17 -24.27
C GLU A 23 -10.58 -26.42 -23.42
N ALA A 24 -11.80 -26.95 -23.27
CA ALA A 24 -12.91 -26.29 -22.54
C ALA A 24 -12.98 -26.63 -21.04
N GLY A 25 -11.90 -27.15 -20.44
CA GLY A 25 -11.96 -27.68 -19.08
C GLY A 25 -10.62 -27.74 -18.35
N ARG A 26 -9.78 -26.71 -18.48
CA ARG A 26 -8.64 -26.55 -17.55
C ARG A 26 -9.16 -26.04 -16.19
N SER A 27 -9.94 -26.89 -15.50
CA SER A 27 -10.10 -26.74 -14.06
C SER A 27 -8.70 -26.84 -13.44
N VAL A 28 -8.28 -25.81 -12.70
CA VAL A 28 -7.02 -25.82 -11.96
C VAL A 28 -6.95 -27.11 -11.14
N ASP A 29 -5.84 -27.85 -11.25
CA ASP A 29 -5.62 -29.07 -10.49
C ASP A 29 -5.91 -28.81 -8.99
N PRO A 30 -6.81 -29.57 -8.34
CA PRO A 30 -7.14 -29.38 -6.92
C PRO A 30 -5.92 -29.33 -5.99
N ALA A 31 -4.84 -30.06 -6.33
CA ALA A 31 -3.59 -30.00 -5.59
C ALA A 31 -2.89 -28.65 -5.75
N VAL A 32 -2.84 -28.11 -6.98
CA VAL A 32 -2.30 -26.77 -7.28
C VAL A 32 -3.14 -25.69 -6.60
N ALA A 33 -4.46 -25.82 -6.62
CA ALA A 33 -5.36 -24.89 -5.92
C ALA A 33 -5.17 -24.94 -4.39
N ALA A 34 -4.97 -26.12 -3.80
CA ALA A 34 -4.70 -26.27 -2.38
C ALA A 34 -3.35 -25.64 -1.98
N THR A 35 -2.29 -25.88 -2.76
CA THR A 35 -0.98 -25.24 -2.55
C THR A 35 -1.07 -23.72 -2.70
N ALA A 36 -1.75 -23.21 -3.72
CA ALA A 36 -1.96 -21.78 -3.90
C ALA A 36 -2.69 -21.14 -2.71
N ARG A 37 -3.71 -21.79 -2.16
CA ARG A 37 -4.41 -21.31 -0.96
C ARG A 37 -3.50 -21.23 0.26
N GLU A 38 -2.65 -22.23 0.48
CA GLU A 38 -1.72 -22.24 1.62
C GLU A 38 -0.66 -21.14 1.52
N GLU A 39 -0.10 -20.93 0.32
CA GLU A 39 0.86 -19.84 0.07
C GLU A 39 0.21 -18.45 0.20
N LEU A 40 -1.02 -18.28 -0.26
CA LEU A 40 -1.80 -17.05 -0.07
C LEU A 40 -2.07 -16.77 1.41
N ARG A 41 -2.46 -17.81 2.18
CA ARG A 41 -2.68 -17.69 3.62
C ARG A 41 -1.40 -17.31 4.37
N THR A 42 -0.28 -17.91 3.99
CA THR A 42 1.04 -17.60 4.56
C THR A 42 1.44 -16.16 4.25
N THR A 43 1.30 -15.72 3.00
CA THR A 43 1.58 -14.35 2.56
C THR A 43 0.72 -13.33 3.30
N PHE A 44 -0.59 -13.60 3.42
CA PHE A 44 -1.51 -12.74 4.16
C PHE A 44 -1.15 -12.65 5.64
N SER A 45 -0.80 -13.78 6.27
CA SER A 45 -0.37 -13.80 7.67
C SER A 45 0.90 -12.98 7.90
N TYR A 46 1.87 -13.10 6.99
CA TYR A 46 3.08 -12.28 7.01
C TYR A 46 2.78 -10.78 6.86
N GLN A 47 1.87 -10.40 5.95
CA GLN A 47 1.47 -9.00 5.77
C GLN A 47 0.75 -8.43 7.01
N VAL A 48 -0.13 -9.21 7.63
CA VAL A 48 -0.83 -8.82 8.86
C VAL A 48 0.18 -8.61 10.00
N GLU A 49 1.13 -9.53 10.17
CA GLU A 49 2.14 -9.41 11.21
C GLU A 49 3.04 -8.19 10.97
N ARG A 50 3.44 -7.95 9.72
CA ARG A 50 4.22 -6.76 9.36
C ARG A 50 3.47 -5.46 9.61
N LEU A 51 2.16 -5.42 9.35
CA LEU A 51 1.33 -4.24 9.66
C LEU A 51 1.23 -4.00 11.18
N ARG A 52 1.11 -5.04 11.99
CA ARG A 52 1.14 -4.92 13.46
C ARG A 52 2.49 -4.43 13.98
N GLU A 53 3.58 -4.90 13.37
CA GLU A 53 4.92 -4.43 13.70
C GLU A 53 5.07 -2.93 13.37
N ILE A 54 4.56 -2.50 12.20
CA ILE A 54 4.55 -1.09 11.80
C ILE A 54 3.74 -0.24 12.78
N ASP A 55 2.54 -0.69 13.16
CA ASP A 55 1.68 -0.01 14.13
C ASP A 55 2.38 0.15 15.48
N THR A 56 3.01 -0.93 15.97
CA THR A 56 3.81 -0.92 17.20
C THR A 56 4.97 0.07 17.14
N LYS A 57 5.69 0.12 16.02
CA LYS A 57 6.76 1.12 15.81
C LYS A 57 6.22 2.54 15.75
N ALA A 58 5.06 2.76 15.12
CA ALA A 58 4.45 4.07 15.02
C ALA A 58 4.04 4.62 16.39
N ILE A 59 3.43 3.79 17.26
CA ILE A 59 3.09 4.22 18.63
C ILE A 59 4.33 4.46 19.49
N GLU A 60 5.40 3.69 19.31
CA GLU A 60 6.68 3.94 19.99
C GLU A 60 7.29 5.29 19.58
N ILE A 61 7.30 5.59 18.28
CA ILE A 61 7.75 6.89 17.76
C ILE A 61 6.87 8.02 18.28
N LEU A 62 5.54 7.85 18.30
CA LEU A 62 4.61 8.84 18.83
C LEU A 62 4.92 9.14 20.31
N LYS A 63 5.11 8.10 21.13
CA LYS A 63 5.49 8.26 22.54
C LYS A 63 6.83 8.99 22.69
N ALA A 64 7.83 8.64 21.89
CA ALA A 64 9.13 9.31 21.90
C ALA A 64 9.01 10.80 21.55
N ASN A 65 8.22 11.14 20.53
CA ASN A 65 7.97 12.52 20.14
C ASN A 65 7.28 13.33 21.24
N LEU A 66 6.27 12.75 21.90
CA LEU A 66 5.58 13.40 23.00
C LEU A 66 6.52 13.66 24.20
N VAL A 67 7.41 12.71 24.50
CA VAL A 67 8.46 12.90 25.53
C VAL A 67 9.40 14.02 25.11
N LEU A 68 9.86 14.04 23.86
CA LEU A 68 10.76 15.08 23.36
C LEU A 68 10.12 16.47 23.40
N ILE A 69 8.85 16.59 22.99
CA ILE A 69 8.07 17.82 23.12
C ILE A 69 8.01 18.24 24.60
N GLY A 70 7.73 17.32 25.51
CA GLY A 70 7.69 17.59 26.95
C GLY A 70 9.02 18.16 27.48
N ILE A 71 10.15 17.59 27.04
CA ILE A 71 11.49 18.09 27.39
C ILE A 71 11.71 19.50 26.84
N VAL A 72 11.39 19.74 25.57
CA VAL A 72 11.56 21.06 24.93
C VAL A 72 10.68 22.12 25.60
N VAL A 73 9.42 21.81 25.88
CA VAL A 73 8.48 22.72 26.56
C VAL A 73 8.95 23.01 27.99
N THR A 74 9.44 22.00 28.71
CA THR A 74 9.97 22.15 30.07
C THR A 74 11.23 23.02 30.07
N GLY A 75 12.17 22.74 29.16
CA GLY A 75 13.38 23.56 28.98
C GLY A 75 13.04 25.01 28.64
N GLY A 76 12.10 25.21 27.72
CA GLY A 76 11.59 26.54 27.38
C GLY A 76 10.95 27.26 28.57
N SER A 77 10.15 26.56 29.39
CA SER A 77 9.54 27.13 30.59
C SER A 77 10.58 27.60 31.60
N ILE A 78 11.69 26.88 31.77
CA ILE A 78 12.78 27.29 32.66
C ILE A 78 13.43 28.57 32.14
N VAL A 79 13.73 28.63 30.84
CA VAL A 79 14.32 29.83 30.20
C VAL A 79 13.43 31.05 30.34
N VAL A 80 12.11 30.89 30.21
CA VAL A 80 11.14 31.99 30.38
C VAL A 80 11.09 32.53 31.82
N GLN A 81 11.30 31.66 32.81
CA GLN A 81 11.21 32.04 34.23
C GLN A 81 12.48 32.71 34.77
N THR A 82 13.61 32.51 34.10
CA THR A 82 14.89 33.15 34.40
C THR A 82 14.98 34.52 33.73
N GLU A 83 15.75 35.47 34.30
CA GLU A 83 16.00 36.80 33.72
C GLU A 83 16.83 36.79 32.41
N PHE A 84 16.94 35.64 31.73
CA PHE A 84 17.61 35.53 30.45
C PHE A 84 16.79 36.21 29.34
N GLU A 85 17.47 36.89 28.42
CA GLU A 85 16.83 37.45 27.23
C GLU A 85 16.28 36.32 26.33
N LEU A 86 14.97 36.08 26.43
CA LEU A 86 14.19 35.12 25.63
C LEU A 86 14.40 35.25 24.12
N GLY A 87 14.74 36.47 23.64
CA GLY A 87 14.95 36.75 22.23
C GLY A 87 16.07 35.91 21.60
N GLY A 88 17.08 35.49 22.36
CA GLY A 88 18.15 34.63 21.85
C GLY A 88 17.71 33.19 21.59
N PHE A 89 16.79 32.67 22.42
CA PHE A 89 16.38 31.26 22.39
C PHE A 89 15.16 30.99 21.50
N LEU A 90 14.32 32.01 21.26
CA LEU A 90 13.23 31.95 20.29
C LEU A 90 13.73 32.45 18.93
N ASN A 91 14.36 31.55 18.17
CA ASN A 91 14.99 31.85 16.90
C ASN A 91 14.50 30.90 15.80
N LEU A 92 14.94 31.13 14.56
CA LEU A 92 14.45 30.39 13.40
C LEU A 92 14.71 28.87 13.51
N PHE A 93 15.78 28.47 14.19
CA PHE A 93 16.11 27.06 14.39
C PHE A 93 15.12 26.40 15.36
N THR A 94 14.87 27.01 16.52
CA THR A 94 13.95 26.42 17.51
C THR A 94 12.52 26.38 16.98
N LEU A 95 12.11 27.39 16.19
CA LEU A 95 10.83 27.39 15.48
C LEU A 95 10.75 26.30 14.41
N ALA A 96 11.76 26.17 13.54
CA ALA A 96 11.79 25.14 12.51
C ALA A 96 11.82 23.73 13.14
N GLY A 97 12.67 23.53 14.15
CA GLY A 97 12.75 22.28 14.89
C GLY A 97 11.43 21.92 15.56
N GLY A 98 10.80 22.86 16.26
CA GLY A 98 9.48 22.65 16.86
C GLY A 98 8.39 22.32 15.84
N ALA A 99 8.36 23.03 14.71
CA ALA A 99 7.40 22.75 13.63
C ALA A 99 7.61 21.35 13.02
N LEU A 100 8.85 20.95 12.76
CA LEU A 100 9.18 19.61 12.26
C LEU A 100 8.79 18.52 13.25
N LEU A 101 8.94 18.76 14.55
CA LEU A 101 8.52 17.82 15.60
C LEU A 101 7.01 17.62 15.61
N LEU A 102 6.24 18.71 15.48
CA LEU A 102 4.78 18.64 15.40
C LEU A 102 4.31 17.89 14.15
N VAL A 103 4.91 18.18 12.99
CA VAL A 103 4.61 17.46 11.74
C VAL A 103 4.93 15.98 11.89
N SER A 104 6.10 15.63 12.44
CA SER A 104 6.48 14.24 12.71
C SER A 104 5.48 13.54 13.63
N THR A 105 5.06 14.20 14.71
CA THR A 105 4.05 13.68 15.64
C THR A 105 2.71 13.41 14.94
N GLY A 106 2.27 14.33 14.08
CA GLY A 106 1.07 14.15 13.27
C GLY A 106 1.18 12.97 12.30
N LEU A 107 2.31 12.83 11.60
CA LEU A 107 2.55 11.69 10.71
C LEU A 107 2.57 10.36 11.45
N ALA A 108 3.19 10.30 12.64
CA ALA A 108 3.17 9.10 13.48
C ALA A 108 1.75 8.71 13.89
N ALA A 109 0.92 9.68 14.30
CA ALA A 109 -0.47 9.46 14.65
C ALA A 109 -1.29 8.98 13.44
N VAL A 110 -1.11 9.59 12.27
CA VAL A 110 -1.76 9.14 11.03
C VAL A 110 -1.35 7.71 10.69
N THR A 111 -0.06 7.39 10.77
CA THR A 111 0.47 6.04 10.49
C THR A 111 -0.14 4.99 11.43
N TYR A 112 -0.26 5.30 12.72
CA TYR A 112 -0.98 4.48 13.69
C TYR A 112 -2.44 4.26 13.28
N THR A 113 -3.18 5.34 12.99
CA THR A 113 -4.61 5.22 12.60
C THR A 113 -4.84 4.57 11.24
N ALA A 114 -3.91 4.71 10.30
CA ALA A 114 -4.00 4.18 8.94
C ALA A 114 -3.50 2.73 8.85
N SER A 115 -2.87 2.21 9.89
CA SER A 115 -2.47 0.79 9.98
C SER A 115 -3.64 -0.12 10.37
N ASP A 116 -4.86 0.42 10.54
CA ASP A 116 -6.05 -0.37 10.83
C ASP A 116 -6.37 -1.32 9.65
N LEU A 117 -6.32 -2.62 9.95
CA LEU A 117 -6.50 -3.70 8.99
C LEU A 117 -7.99 -3.83 8.63
N ARG A 118 -8.29 -3.91 7.33
CA ARG A 118 -9.46 -4.70 6.91
C ARG A 118 -9.12 -6.17 7.11
N GLY A 119 -9.56 -6.72 8.24
CA GLY A 119 -9.39 -8.12 8.59
C GLY A 119 -10.01 -9.04 7.53
N GLY A 120 -9.35 -10.20 7.33
CA GLY A 120 -9.77 -11.34 6.49
C GLY A 120 -11.29 -11.52 6.41
N LEU A 121 -11.81 -12.03 5.28
CA LEU A 121 -13.17 -12.61 5.24
C LEU A 121 -13.35 -13.48 6.48
N SER A 122 -14.30 -13.12 7.34
CA SER A 122 -14.57 -13.90 8.54
C SER A 122 -15.18 -15.25 8.15
N ILE A 123 -15.11 -16.23 9.05
CA ILE A 123 -15.79 -17.53 8.83
C ILE A 123 -17.28 -17.32 8.51
N ALA A 124 -17.91 -16.30 9.11
CA ALA A 124 -19.29 -15.94 8.84
C ALA A 124 -19.50 -15.38 7.42
N ASP A 125 -18.54 -14.62 6.87
CA ASP A 125 -18.60 -14.12 5.50
C ASP A 125 -18.42 -15.26 4.48
N VAL A 126 -17.53 -16.21 4.78
CA VAL A 126 -17.35 -17.41 3.97
C VAL A 126 -18.63 -18.26 3.99
N ASP A 127 -19.23 -18.47 5.16
CA ASP A 127 -20.49 -19.20 5.29
C ASP A 127 -21.63 -18.50 4.53
N ALA A 128 -21.67 -17.17 4.55
CA ALA A 128 -22.65 -16.38 3.80
C ALA A 128 -22.48 -16.51 2.29
N VAL A 129 -21.25 -16.48 1.77
CA VAL A 129 -20.95 -16.66 0.34
C VAL A 129 -21.24 -18.10 -0.10
N VAL A 130 -20.84 -19.10 0.68
CA VAL A 130 -21.14 -20.51 0.41
C VAL A 130 -22.65 -20.76 0.42
N ALA A 131 -23.37 -20.15 1.37
CA ALA A 131 -24.83 -20.23 1.42
C ALA A 131 -25.51 -19.51 0.24
N ALA A 132 -24.94 -18.40 -0.24
CA ALA A 132 -25.44 -17.70 -1.42
C ALA A 132 -25.22 -18.50 -2.70
N GLU A 133 -24.03 -19.09 -2.89
CA GLU A 133 -23.77 -19.96 -4.05
C GLU A 133 -24.66 -21.19 -4.09
N ARG A 134 -24.93 -21.79 -2.93
CA ARG A 134 -25.83 -22.95 -2.84
C ARG A 134 -27.27 -22.62 -3.29
N ARG A 135 -27.66 -21.34 -3.28
CA ARG A 135 -28.96 -20.87 -3.80
C ARG A 135 -28.92 -20.56 -5.30
N VAL A 136 -27.74 -20.25 -5.85
CA VAL A 136 -27.54 -19.96 -7.28
C VAL A 136 -27.27 -21.24 -8.08
N ALA A 137 -26.77 -22.29 -7.44
CA ALA A 137 -26.57 -23.61 -8.04
C ALA A 137 -27.87 -24.44 -8.24
N GLU A 138 -29.04 -23.80 -8.25
CA GLU A 138 -30.22 -24.43 -8.84
C GLU A 138 -30.05 -24.44 -10.37
N PRO A 139 -30.32 -25.57 -11.05
CA PRO A 139 -30.03 -25.70 -12.47
C PRO A 139 -30.99 -24.81 -13.28
N SER A 140 -30.48 -23.69 -13.78
CA SER A 140 -31.12 -22.98 -14.89
C SER A 140 -30.89 -23.80 -16.17
N ASP A 141 -31.98 -24.24 -16.80
CA ASP A 141 -32.02 -25.10 -18.00
C ASP A 141 -31.57 -24.37 -19.29
N ASP A 142 -31.15 -23.12 -19.17
CA ASP A 142 -30.61 -22.31 -20.27
C ASP A 142 -29.10 -22.49 -20.30
N GLY A 143 -28.56 -22.94 -21.45
CA GLY A 143 -27.13 -23.23 -21.70
C GLY A 143 -26.17 -22.05 -21.61
N ALA A 144 -26.31 -21.21 -20.59
CA ALA A 144 -25.38 -20.18 -20.19
C ALA A 144 -24.08 -20.81 -19.67
N GLU A 145 -22.95 -20.19 -20.01
CA GLU A 145 -21.63 -20.62 -19.54
C GLU A 145 -21.63 -20.75 -18.00
N PRO A 146 -20.97 -21.80 -17.45
CA PRO A 146 -20.94 -21.98 -16.01
C PRO A 146 -20.33 -20.74 -15.35
N PRO A 147 -20.95 -20.23 -14.26
CA PRO A 147 -20.38 -19.09 -13.56
C PRO A 147 -18.96 -19.45 -13.12
N VAL A 148 -18.05 -18.48 -13.29
CA VAL A 148 -16.65 -18.54 -12.83
C VAL A 148 -16.59 -19.27 -11.49
N GLY A 149 -15.80 -20.34 -11.35
CA GLY A 149 -15.88 -21.21 -10.16
C GLY A 149 -15.66 -20.45 -8.85
N PHE A 150 -16.32 -20.87 -7.75
CA PHE A 150 -16.15 -20.30 -6.40
C PHE A 150 -14.68 -20.06 -6.04
N ASP A 151 -13.84 -21.03 -6.39
CA ASP A 151 -12.40 -21.01 -6.15
C ASP A 151 -11.72 -19.85 -6.86
N GLU A 152 -12.10 -19.56 -8.11
CA GLU A 152 -11.54 -18.44 -8.86
C GLU A 152 -11.99 -17.08 -8.30
N ARG A 153 -13.27 -16.95 -7.89
CA ARG A 153 -13.77 -15.75 -7.20
C ARG A 153 -13.05 -15.50 -5.88
N LEU A 154 -12.85 -16.56 -5.09
CA LEU A 154 -12.15 -16.50 -3.81
C LEU A 154 -10.68 -16.11 -4.03
N LEU A 155 -9.99 -16.74 -4.98
CA LEU A 155 -8.62 -16.38 -5.35
C LEU A 155 -8.49 -14.92 -5.84
N ARG A 156 -9.44 -14.43 -6.65
CA ARG A 156 -9.47 -13.04 -7.10
C ARG A 156 -9.67 -12.06 -5.94
N SER A 157 -10.56 -12.38 -5.00
CA SER A 157 -10.77 -11.56 -3.81
C SER A 157 -9.53 -11.52 -2.90
N TYR A 158 -8.84 -12.65 -2.70
CA TYR A 158 -7.59 -12.67 -1.94
C TYR A 158 -6.48 -11.89 -2.63
N ALA A 159 -6.37 -11.99 -3.96
CA ALA A 159 -5.41 -11.22 -4.74
C ALA A 159 -5.64 -9.71 -4.60
N GLU A 160 -6.89 -9.24 -4.70
CA GLU A 160 -7.22 -7.81 -4.51
C GLU A 160 -6.87 -7.31 -3.10
N TRP A 161 -7.07 -8.14 -2.08
CA TRP A 161 -6.74 -7.80 -0.69
C TRP A 161 -5.24 -7.74 -0.46
N ILE A 162 -4.48 -8.68 -1.04
CA ILE A 162 -3.01 -8.69 -1.00
C ILE A 162 -2.46 -7.43 -1.67
N ASP A 163 -3.00 -7.03 -2.83
CA ASP A 163 -2.58 -5.81 -3.52
C ASP A 163 -2.90 -4.54 -2.72
N TYR A 164 -4.06 -4.50 -2.05
CA TYR A 164 -4.41 -3.39 -1.17
C TYR A 164 -3.47 -3.32 0.04
N ASN A 165 -3.24 -4.43 0.73
CA ASN A 165 -2.36 -4.48 1.89
C ASN A 165 -0.91 -4.15 1.51
N ALA A 166 -0.43 -4.60 0.35
CA ALA A 166 0.89 -4.24 -0.16
C ALA A 166 1.05 -2.73 -0.34
N ARG A 167 0.02 -2.04 -0.86
CA ARG A 167 -0.01 -0.58 -0.98
C ARG A 167 0.00 0.11 0.39
N VAL A 168 -0.81 -0.36 1.34
CA VAL A 168 -0.85 0.19 2.70
C VAL A 168 0.49 0.01 3.41
N ILE A 169 1.10 -1.17 3.32
CA ILE A 169 2.42 -1.45 3.89
C ILE A 169 3.47 -0.49 3.31
N ALA A 170 3.49 -0.31 1.99
CA ALA A 170 4.43 0.59 1.33
C ALA A 170 4.28 2.05 1.78
N VAL A 171 3.04 2.53 1.87
CA VAL A 171 2.74 3.87 2.37
C VAL A 171 3.19 4.03 3.81
N ASN A 172 2.85 3.09 4.69
CA ASN A 172 3.18 3.19 6.10
C ASN A 172 4.69 3.08 6.36
N ASP A 173 5.42 2.27 5.59
CA ASP A 173 6.88 2.17 5.66
C ASP A 173 7.56 3.50 5.23
N LEU A 174 7.04 4.13 4.17
CA LEU A 174 7.47 5.47 3.76
C LEU A 174 7.19 6.51 4.85
N LEU A 175 5.97 6.54 5.39
CA LEU A 175 5.58 7.48 6.45
C LEU A 175 6.42 7.28 7.71
N ALA A 176 6.68 6.03 8.13
CA ALA A 176 7.54 5.73 9.26
C ALA A 176 8.96 6.28 9.05
N THR A 177 9.53 6.07 7.86
CA THR A 177 10.87 6.58 7.52
C THR A 177 10.92 8.11 7.55
N VAL A 178 9.95 8.77 6.90
CA VAL A 178 9.84 10.24 6.90
C VAL A 178 9.68 10.77 8.33
N THR A 179 8.85 10.11 9.14
CA THR A 179 8.62 10.47 10.53
C THR A 179 9.92 10.47 11.32
N VAL A 180 10.67 9.36 11.29
CA VAL A 180 11.96 9.24 11.99
C VAL A 180 12.95 10.30 11.53
N LEU A 181 13.03 10.55 10.23
CA LEU A 181 13.92 11.56 9.67
C LEU A 181 13.54 12.98 10.16
N LEU A 182 12.26 13.31 10.20
CA LEU A 182 11.77 14.58 10.72
C LEU A 182 12.09 14.75 12.22
N VAL A 183 11.97 13.69 13.04
CA VAL A 183 12.37 13.76 14.47
C VAL A 183 13.84 14.09 14.60
N PHE A 184 14.69 13.37 13.85
CA PHE A 184 16.13 13.57 13.90
C PHE A 184 16.50 15.00 13.48
N VAL A 185 16.00 15.47 12.34
CA VAL A 185 16.26 16.82 11.84
C VAL A 185 15.72 17.87 12.80
N SER A 186 14.51 17.67 13.34
CA SER A 186 13.91 18.53 14.37
C SER A 186 14.83 18.67 15.58
N PHE A 187 15.33 17.56 16.12
CA PHE A 187 16.22 17.55 17.27
C PHE A 187 17.50 18.34 16.99
N VAL A 188 18.12 18.12 15.82
CA VAL A 188 19.31 18.86 15.38
C VAL A 188 19.04 20.37 15.33
N TYR A 189 17.89 20.80 14.78
CA TYR A 189 17.51 22.21 14.78
C TYR A 189 17.31 22.77 16.19
N VAL A 190 16.63 22.06 17.08
CA VAL A 190 16.42 22.52 18.46
C VAL A 190 17.76 22.70 19.17
N VAL A 191 18.67 21.72 19.09
CA VAL A 191 20.00 21.79 19.69
C VAL A 191 20.81 22.94 19.11
N ALA A 192 20.83 23.09 17.78
CA ALA A 192 21.51 24.19 17.12
C ALA A 192 20.93 25.55 17.54
N GLY A 193 19.61 25.66 17.65
CA GLY A 193 18.93 26.88 18.09
C GLY A 193 19.28 27.29 19.51
N VAL A 194 19.38 26.32 20.43
CA VAL A 194 19.85 26.57 21.80
C VAL A 194 21.31 27.05 21.79
N ALA A 195 22.17 26.41 21.00
CA ALA A 195 23.58 26.78 20.90
C ALA A 195 23.78 28.20 20.31
N VAL A 196 23.05 28.53 19.24
CA VAL A 196 23.05 29.86 18.61
C VAL A 196 22.56 30.93 19.58
N GLY A 197 21.47 30.65 20.32
CA GLY A 197 20.95 31.55 21.34
C GLY A 197 21.94 31.78 22.48
N ALA A 198 22.59 30.71 22.96
CA ALA A 198 23.61 30.80 24.02
C ALA A 198 24.89 31.52 23.58
N ALA A 199 25.28 31.39 22.30
CA ALA A 199 26.45 32.06 21.74
C ALA A 199 26.21 33.55 21.47
N GLY A 200 24.95 34.01 21.48
CA GLY A 200 24.62 35.41 21.22
C GLY A 200 24.98 35.88 19.81
N LEU A 201 24.87 34.99 18.81
CA LEU A 201 25.22 35.31 17.43
C LEU A 201 24.36 36.47 16.90
N THR A 202 24.94 37.27 16.01
CA THR A 202 24.20 38.30 15.30
C THR A 202 23.13 37.69 14.38
N ALA A 203 22.17 38.49 13.93
CA ALA A 203 21.10 38.04 13.04
C ALA A 203 21.65 37.45 11.73
N VAL A 204 22.72 38.04 11.18
CA VAL A 204 23.35 37.59 9.93
C VAL A 204 24.07 36.25 10.12
N GLU A 205 24.83 36.11 11.20
CA GLU A 205 25.53 34.86 11.53
C GLU A 205 24.54 33.72 11.82
N SER A 206 23.45 34.03 12.52
CA SER A 206 22.37 33.09 12.79
C SER A 206 21.70 32.63 11.49
N LEU A 207 21.40 33.55 10.57
CA LEU A 207 20.79 33.23 9.28
C LEU A 207 21.73 32.39 8.40
N LEU A 208 23.02 32.72 8.37
CA LEU A 208 24.01 31.97 7.61
C LEU A 208 24.17 30.55 8.18
N SER A 209 24.27 30.42 9.50
CA SER A 209 24.32 29.13 10.18
C SER A 209 23.07 28.30 9.92
N PHE A 210 21.90 28.94 9.87
CA PHE A 210 20.62 28.28 9.56
C PHE A 210 20.62 27.76 8.13
N ALA A 211 21.04 28.58 7.16
CA ALA A 211 21.12 28.19 5.76
C ALA A 211 22.09 27.02 5.55
N VAL A 212 23.26 27.06 6.19
CA VAL A 212 24.25 25.97 6.14
C VAL A 212 23.67 24.69 6.73
N LEU A 213 23.09 24.75 7.92
CA LEU A 213 22.48 23.57 8.56
C LEU A 213 21.33 23.01 7.72
N THR A 214 20.51 23.89 7.14
CA THR A 214 19.41 23.51 6.25
C THR A 214 19.93 22.78 5.01
N ALA A 215 21.01 23.27 4.41
CA ALA A 215 21.65 22.60 3.28
C ALA A 215 22.17 21.20 3.66
N PHE A 216 22.83 21.06 4.82
CA PHE A 216 23.28 19.77 5.32
C PHE A 216 22.12 18.81 5.61
N ALA A 217 21.07 19.28 6.29
CA ALA A 217 19.87 18.49 6.59
C ALA A 217 19.14 18.06 5.31
N GLY A 218 19.06 18.95 4.32
CA GLY A 218 18.52 18.66 2.99
C GLY A 218 19.35 17.63 2.24
N GLY A 219 20.68 17.76 2.24
CA GLY A 219 21.60 16.77 1.66
C GLY A 219 21.51 15.40 2.33
N PHE A 220 21.44 15.37 3.67
CA PHE A 220 21.23 14.14 4.44
C PHE A 220 19.89 13.48 4.10
N THR A 221 18.82 14.27 4.04
CA THR A 221 17.48 13.80 3.66
C THR A 221 17.45 13.25 2.24
N TRP A 222 18.07 13.95 1.30
CA TRP A 222 18.21 13.52 -0.08
C TRP A 222 18.99 12.21 -0.19
N MET A 223 20.12 12.10 0.52
CA MET A 223 20.93 10.89 0.55
C MET A 223 20.16 9.71 1.17
N SER A 224 19.47 9.93 2.29
CA SER A 224 18.61 8.92 2.93
C SER A 224 17.49 8.44 2.00
N ALA A 225 16.93 9.34 1.18
CA ALA A 225 15.96 8.98 0.16
C ALA A 225 16.59 8.15 -0.99
N HIS A 226 17.85 8.40 -1.36
CA HIS A 226 18.53 7.71 -2.46
C HIS A 226 19.22 6.40 -2.05
N MET A 227 19.59 6.23 -0.78
CA MET A 227 20.22 4.99 -0.30
C MET A 227 19.31 3.75 -0.46
N ASP A 228 17.99 3.94 -0.53
CA ASP A 228 17.03 2.85 -0.72
C ASP A 228 17.08 2.24 -2.14
N HIS A 229 17.70 2.94 -3.11
CA HIS A 229 17.86 2.47 -4.50
C HIS A 229 19.15 1.68 -4.77
N LEU A 230 19.95 1.38 -3.73
CA LEU A 230 21.21 0.62 -3.88
C LEU A 230 21.03 -0.90 -3.71
N GLY A 231 19.81 -1.39 -3.50
CA GLY A 231 19.50 -2.80 -3.69
C GLY A 231 19.43 -3.09 -5.19
N PRO A 232 20.03 -4.19 -5.71
CA PRO A 232 19.84 -4.54 -7.11
C PRO A 232 18.34 -4.64 -7.37
N GLU A 233 17.85 -3.86 -8.35
CA GLU A 233 16.52 -4.05 -8.92
C GLU A 233 16.43 -5.52 -9.33
N THR A 234 15.81 -6.36 -8.51
CA THR A 234 15.57 -7.76 -8.85
C THR A 234 14.40 -7.87 -9.84
N THR A 235 14.23 -6.86 -10.69
CA THR A 235 13.37 -6.88 -11.86
C THR A 235 14.13 -7.61 -12.97
N HIS A 236 14.56 -8.84 -12.72
CA HIS A 236 15.00 -9.71 -13.79
C HIS A 236 13.73 -10.18 -14.52
N PRO A 237 13.48 -9.75 -15.77
CA PRO A 237 12.31 -10.21 -16.53
C PRO A 237 12.30 -11.74 -16.70
N ASP A 238 13.44 -12.39 -16.51
CA ASP A 238 13.61 -13.85 -16.63
C ASP A 238 13.41 -14.60 -15.29
N ALA A 239 13.26 -13.91 -14.16
CA ALA A 239 13.14 -14.52 -12.84
C ALA A 239 11.69 -14.61 -12.32
N ALA A 240 10.74 -14.08 -13.05
CA ALA A 240 9.32 -14.08 -12.69
C ALA A 240 8.50 -14.66 -13.84
N PHE A 241 7.47 -15.46 -13.52
CA PHE A 241 6.57 -16.01 -14.53
C PHE A 241 5.93 -14.87 -15.35
N GLU A 242 5.65 -15.10 -16.62
CA GLU A 242 4.93 -14.14 -17.47
C GLU A 242 3.59 -13.77 -16.80
N GLY A 243 3.49 -12.54 -16.31
CA GLY A 243 2.33 -12.04 -15.55
C GLY A 243 2.45 -12.04 -14.01
N VAL A 244 3.54 -12.55 -13.42
CA VAL A 244 3.78 -12.52 -11.97
C VAL A 244 4.86 -11.49 -11.66
N GLN A 245 4.50 -10.36 -11.06
CA GLN A 245 5.50 -9.40 -10.56
C GLN A 245 5.89 -9.78 -9.12
N ILE A 246 7.10 -10.35 -8.94
CA ILE A 246 7.71 -10.48 -7.61
C ILE A 246 8.16 -9.08 -7.18
N THR A 247 7.23 -8.29 -6.63
CA THR A 247 7.56 -7.00 -6.05
C THR A 247 8.16 -7.23 -4.68
N LYS A 248 9.50 -7.23 -4.60
CA LYS A 248 10.20 -6.99 -3.34
C LYS A 248 9.79 -5.57 -2.91
N GLY A 249 9.08 -5.47 -1.77
CA GLY A 249 8.62 -4.23 -1.10
C GLY A 249 8.65 -2.97 -1.96
N SER A 250 7.48 -2.53 -2.45
CA SER A 250 7.36 -1.51 -3.49
C SER A 250 8.32 -0.32 -3.29
N ASP A 251 9.04 0.07 -4.34
CA ASP A 251 9.81 1.32 -4.39
C ASP A 251 9.05 2.48 -3.74
N ARG A 252 9.76 3.34 -2.99
CA ARG A 252 9.14 4.54 -2.36
C ARG A 252 8.44 5.46 -3.36
N ALA A 253 8.88 5.48 -4.62
CA ALA A 253 8.18 6.17 -5.71
C ALA A 253 6.78 5.58 -5.97
N LYS A 254 6.64 4.25 -5.92
CA LYS A 254 5.35 3.55 -5.98
C LYS A 254 4.53 3.78 -4.71
N ALA A 255 5.17 3.83 -3.54
CA ALA A 255 4.49 4.20 -2.30
C ALA A 255 3.91 5.63 -2.36
N GLY A 256 4.67 6.60 -2.89
CA GLY A 256 4.21 7.97 -3.12
C GLY A 256 3.07 8.05 -4.15
N ALA A 257 3.19 7.35 -5.28
CA ALA A 257 2.12 7.26 -6.27
C ALA A 257 0.85 6.61 -5.69
N SER A 258 1.01 5.55 -4.89
CA SER A 258 -0.08 4.89 -4.18
C SER A 258 -0.72 5.80 -3.14
N LEU A 259 0.06 6.60 -2.41
CA LEU A 259 -0.47 7.61 -1.48
C LEU A 259 -1.32 8.64 -2.24
N VAL A 260 -0.82 9.18 -3.35
CA VAL A 260 -1.57 10.13 -4.19
C VAL A 260 -2.85 9.49 -4.74
N GLU A 261 -2.79 8.23 -5.18
CA GLU A 261 -3.95 7.49 -5.66
C GLU A 261 -4.97 7.22 -4.54
N MET A 262 -4.51 6.93 -3.32
CA MET A 262 -5.37 6.75 -2.15
C MET A 262 -6.04 8.07 -1.73
N LEU A 263 -5.33 9.20 -1.76
CA LEU A 263 -5.91 10.52 -1.51
C LEU A 263 -6.89 10.96 -2.61
N GLY A 264 -6.71 10.50 -3.85
CA GLY A 264 -7.57 10.80 -4.99
C GLY A 264 -8.82 9.91 -5.13
N ARG A 265 -8.85 8.73 -4.49
CA ARG A 265 -10.03 7.86 -4.45
C ARG A 265 -10.97 8.30 -3.33
N ASP A 266 -11.98 9.10 -3.68
CA ASP A 266 -13.16 9.28 -2.84
C ASP A 266 -13.93 7.93 -2.74
N PRO A 267 -13.97 7.27 -1.55
CA PRO A 267 -14.65 5.99 -1.37
C PRO A 267 -16.16 6.11 -1.59
N ASP A 268 -16.74 7.31 -1.46
CA ASP A 268 -18.16 7.54 -1.67
C ASP A 268 -18.48 7.68 -3.16
N ALA A 269 -17.56 8.21 -3.97
CA ALA A 269 -17.75 8.35 -5.41
C ALA A 269 -17.96 7.00 -6.12
N ARG A 270 -17.27 5.92 -5.68
CA ARG A 270 -17.46 4.58 -6.24
C ARG A 270 -18.81 3.98 -5.87
N ARG A 271 -19.21 4.07 -4.58
CA ARG A 271 -20.54 3.61 -4.13
C ARG A 271 -21.67 4.40 -4.77
N ARG A 272 -21.44 5.70 -5.05
CA ARG A 272 -22.39 6.56 -5.76
C ARG A 272 -22.55 6.13 -7.21
N ARG A 273 -21.45 5.84 -7.91
CA ARG A 273 -21.47 5.29 -9.28
C ARG A 273 -22.11 3.91 -9.36
N GLU A 274 -21.84 3.02 -8.41
CA GLU A 274 -22.45 1.68 -8.35
C GLU A 274 -23.96 1.77 -8.05
N ARG A 275 -24.39 2.69 -7.17
CA ARG A 275 -25.81 2.97 -6.93
C ARG A 275 -26.50 3.64 -8.13
N GLU A 276 -25.80 4.56 -8.80
CA GLU A 276 -26.31 5.23 -10.01
C GLU A 276 -26.40 4.25 -11.19
N ALA A 277 -25.45 3.32 -11.32
CA ALA A 277 -25.50 2.25 -12.31
C ALA A 277 -26.65 1.26 -12.04
N ALA A 278 -26.79 0.78 -10.80
CA ALA A 278 -27.90 -0.10 -10.40
C ALA A 278 -29.28 0.57 -10.59
N ALA A 279 -29.39 1.86 -10.27
CA ALA A 279 -30.62 2.64 -10.48
C ALA A 279 -30.90 3.01 -11.95
N SER A 280 -29.94 2.76 -12.85
CA SER A 280 -30.09 2.98 -14.30
C SER A 280 -30.42 1.69 -15.06
N GLU A 281 -30.07 0.52 -14.51
CA GLU A 281 -30.50 -0.79 -15.00
C GLU A 281 -31.97 -1.04 -14.65
N ASP A 282 -32.38 -0.76 -13.41
CA ASP A 282 -33.77 -0.90 -12.94
C ASP A 282 -34.77 -0.03 -13.72
N ARG A 283 -34.29 1.06 -14.35
CA ARG A 283 -35.08 1.97 -15.19
C ARG A 283 -35.16 1.59 -16.66
N ARG A 284 -34.43 0.55 -17.09
CA ARG A 284 -34.50 0.02 -18.47
C ARG A 284 -35.45 -1.16 -18.61
N ASP A 285 -35.88 -1.74 -17.49
CA ASP A 285 -36.77 -2.90 -17.44
C ASP A 285 -38.24 -2.53 -17.15
N GLU A 286 -38.56 -1.23 -17.03
CA GLU A 286 -39.92 -0.65 -17.03
C GLU A 286 -40.31 -0.09 -18.41
#